data_AF-A0A2K5RMM1-F1
#
_entry.id   AF-A0A2K5RMM1-F1
#
_cell.length_a   1.000
_cell.length_b   1.000
_cell.length_c   1.000
_cell.angle_alpha   90.00
_cell.angle_beta   90.00
_cell.angle_gamma   90.00
#
_symmetry.space_group_name_H-M   'P 1'
#
loop_
_entity.id
_entity.type
_entity.pdbx_description
1 polymer ?
#
loop_
_entity_poly.entity_id
_entity_poly.type
_entity_poly.pdbx_seq_one_letter_code
_entity_poly.pdbx_strand_id
1 'polypeptide(L)' 'MAKRTKKVGIVGKYGTRYGASLRKMVKKIEISQHAKYTCSFCGKKCAFTVIIMSLNHYLF' A
#
# COMPACT_ATOMS: atom_id res chain seq x y z
N MET A 1 -0.15 -2.42 22.15
CA MET A 1 -1.13 -2.14 21.06
C MET A 1 -1.65 -3.48 20.54
N ALA A 2 -2.91 -3.83 20.80
CA ALA A 2 -3.48 -5.11 20.36
C ALA A 2 -3.89 -5.06 18.87
N LYS A 3 -3.83 -6.22 18.19
CA LYS A 3 -4.24 -6.34 16.78
C LYS A 3 -5.75 -6.18 16.65
N ARG A 4 -6.19 -5.06 16.06
CA ARG A 4 -7.62 -4.70 15.96
C ARG A 4 -8.44 -5.60 15.03
N THR A 5 -7.82 -6.22 14.03
CA THR A 5 -8.56 -7.02 13.02
C THR A 5 -7.86 -8.34 12.72
N LYS A 6 -8.64 -9.42 12.58
CA LYS A 6 -8.09 -10.75 12.25
C LYS A 6 -7.61 -10.84 10.79
N LYS A 7 -8.42 -10.38 9.83
CA LYS A 7 -8.21 -10.57 8.38
C LYS A 7 -8.18 -9.27 7.55
N VAL A 8 -9.04 -8.31 7.85
CA VAL A 8 -9.31 -7.17 6.95
C VAL A 8 -8.17 -6.14 6.90
N GLY A 9 -7.57 -5.75 8.03
CA GLY A 9 -6.48 -4.75 8.02
C GLY A 9 -6.96 -3.37 7.54
N ILE A 10 -6.18 -2.73 6.66
CA ILE A 10 -6.41 -1.35 6.17
C ILE A 10 -7.77 -1.14 5.48
N VAL A 11 -8.27 -2.15 4.77
CA VAL A 11 -9.60 -2.11 4.12
C VAL A 11 -10.78 -2.21 5.09
N GLY A 12 -10.52 -2.25 6.41
CA GLY A 12 -11.55 -2.17 7.45
C GLY A 12 -12.37 -0.88 7.39
N LYS A 13 -11.83 0.21 6.81
CA LYS A 13 -12.53 1.49 6.61
C LYS A 13 -13.82 1.37 5.76
N TYR A 14 -13.90 0.34 4.92
CA TYR A 14 -15.06 0.12 4.05
C TYR A 14 -16.21 -0.64 4.72
N GLY A 15 -15.99 -1.26 5.89
CA GLY A 15 -17.03 -2.01 6.59
C GLY A 15 -17.56 -3.18 5.76
N THR A 16 -18.88 -3.36 5.70
CA THR A 16 -19.57 -4.42 4.93
C THR A 16 -19.73 -4.12 3.43
N ARG A 17 -19.32 -2.93 2.98
CA ARG A 17 -19.54 -2.48 1.60
C ARG A 17 -18.62 -3.16 0.58
N TYR A 18 -19.06 -3.18 -0.69
CA TYR A 18 -18.31 -3.62 -1.88
C TYR A 18 -17.95 -5.11 -1.95
N GLY A 19 -18.41 -5.94 -1.00
CA GLY A 19 -18.18 -7.38 -1.03
C GLY A 19 -16.74 -7.79 -0.68
N ALA A 20 -16.50 -9.10 -0.53
CA ALA A 20 -15.21 -9.62 -0.06
C ALA A 20 -14.12 -9.60 -1.14
N SER A 21 -14.47 -9.92 -2.39
CA SER A 21 -13.51 -10.04 -3.50
C SER A 21 -12.86 -8.70 -3.85
N LEU A 22 -13.66 -7.63 -3.99
CA LEU A 22 -13.15 -6.29 -4.27
C LEU A 22 -12.22 -5.80 -3.14
N ARG A 23 -12.61 -6.00 -1.87
CA ARG A 23 -11.78 -5.61 -0.72
C ARG A 23 -10.44 -6.36 -0.67
N LYS A 24 -10.39 -7.63 -1.11
CA LYS A 24 -9.11 -8.37 -1.19
C LYS A 24 -8.17 -7.80 -2.26
N MET A 25 -8.70 -7.36 -3.40
CA MET A 25 -7.91 -6.72 -4.45
C MET A 25 -7.37 -5.36 -4.00
N VAL A 26 -8.28 -4.51 -3.50
CA VAL A 26 -7.92 -3.17 -2.99
C VAL A 26 -6.91 -3.25 -1.86
N LYS A 27 -7.02 -4.24 -0.97
CA LYS A 27 -6.06 -4.43 0.13
C LYS A 27 -4.62 -4.57 -0.38
N LYS A 28 -4.39 -5.28 -1.49
CA LYS A 28 -3.04 -5.44 -2.06
C LYS A 28 -2.49 -4.10 -2.58
N ILE A 29 -3.34 -3.34 -3.26
CA ILE A 29 -3.00 -2.04 -3.85
C ILE A 29 -2.74 -0.99 -2.76
N GLU A 30 -3.58 -0.92 -1.73
CA GLU A 30 -3.38 0.03 -0.62
C GLU A 30 -2.14 -0.28 0.21
N ILE A 31 -1.81 -1.57 0.41
CA ILE A 31 -0.59 -1.96 1.13
C ILE A 31 0.65 -1.50 0.36
N SER A 32 0.70 -1.69 -0.96
CA SER A 32 1.85 -1.24 -1.76
C SER A 32 1.92 0.28 -1.82
N GLN A 33 0.80 0.97 -1.96
CA GLN A 33 0.77 2.44 -1.99
C GLN A 33 1.22 3.08 -0.68
N HIS A 34 0.84 2.51 0.47
CA HIS A 34 1.22 3.02 1.79
C HIS A 34 2.53 2.42 2.32
N ALA A 35 3.22 1.58 1.55
CA ALA A 35 4.52 1.07 1.92
C ALA A 35 5.57 2.19 1.85
N LYS A 36 6.46 2.24 2.85
CA LYS A 36 7.65 3.08 2.78
C LYS A 36 8.74 2.31 2.04
N TYR A 37 9.32 2.92 1.03
CA TYR A 37 10.39 2.33 0.24
C TYR A 37 11.74 2.95 0.64
N THR A 38 12.80 2.16 0.56
CA THR A 38 14.17 2.65 0.71
C THR A 38 14.58 3.27 -0.63
N CYS A 39 14.95 4.55 -0.61
CA CYS A 39 15.46 5.21 -1.80
C CYS A 39 16.85 4.68 -2.15
N SER A 40 17.06 4.22 -3.39
CA SER A 40 18.35 3.69 -3.87
C SER A 40 19.47 4.74 -3.89
N PHE A 41 19.12 6.04 -3.96
CA PHE A 41 20.10 7.13 -4.00
C PHE A 41 20.53 7.58 -2.61
N CYS A 42 19.58 7.80 -1.69
CA CYS A 42 19.89 8.39 -0.38
C CYS A 42 19.82 7.41 0.79
N GLY A 43 19.44 6.14 0.55
CA GLY A 43 19.36 5.08 1.56
C GLY A 43 18.27 5.27 2.64
N LYS A 44 17.59 6.41 2.65
CA LYS A 44 16.56 6.73 3.64
C LYS A 44 15.22 6.07 3.27
N LYS A 45 14.47 5.67 4.30
CA LYS A 45 13.09 5.19 4.15
C LYS A 45 12.17 6.38 3.92
N CYS A 46 11.85 6.64 2.66
CA CYS A 46 10.97 7.73 2.25
C CYS A 46 9.59 7.17 1.85
N ALA A 47 8.54 7.93 2.11
CA ALA A 47 7.20 7.62 1.59
C ALA A 47 7.18 7.99 0.10
N PHE A 48 7.73 7.13 -0.73
CA PHE A 48 7.72 7.33 -2.18
C PHE A 48 6.47 6.65 -2.71
N THR A 49 5.51 7.45 -3.18
CA THR A 49 4.32 6.94 -3.85
C THR A 49 4.78 6.14 -5.07
N VAL A 50 4.27 4.91 -5.22
CA VAL A 50 4.67 3.91 -6.25
C VAL A 50 4.79 4.51 -7.66
N ILE A 51 3.99 5.54 -7.97
CA ILE A 51 3.98 6.30 -9.22
C ILE A 51 5.39 6.84 -9.57
N ILE A 52 6.15 7.29 -8.57
CA ILE A 52 7.45 7.92 -8.81
C ILE A 52 8.55 6.84 -9.06
N MET A 53 8.40 5.58 -8.58
CA MET A 53 9.38 4.51 -8.91
C MET A 53 9.21 4.04 -10.35
N SER A 54 7.97 3.89 -10.81
CA SER A 54 7.70 3.51 -12.21
C SER A 54 8.16 4.60 -13.16
N LEU A 55 7.89 5.88 -12.89
CA LEU A 55 8.35 6.97 -13.75
C LEU A 55 9.89 7.02 -13.88
N ASN A 56 10.65 6.80 -12.79
CA ASN A 56 12.13 6.80 -12.88
C ASN A 56 12.72 5.55 -13.56
N HIS A 57 11.98 4.43 -13.66
CA HIS A 57 12.38 3.25 -14.44
C HIS A 57 12.02 3.36 -15.94
N TYR A 58 11.11 4.28 -16.30
CA TYR A 58 10.77 4.57 -17.71
C TYR A 58 11.45 5.84 -18.25
N LEU A 59 12.12 6.62 -17.40
CA LEU A 59 12.84 7.86 -17.75
C LEU A 59 14.38 7.72 -17.65
N PHE A 60 14.89 6.50 -17.57
CA PHE A 60 16.30 6.14 -17.80
C PHE A 60 16.39 4.93 -18.73
#